data_AF-A0A529LV71-F1
#
_entry.id   AF-A0A529LV71-F1
#
_cell.length_a   1.000
_cell.length_b   1.000
_cell.length_c   1.000
_cell.angle_alpha   90.00
_cell.angle_beta   90.00
_cell.angle_gamma   90.00
#
_symmetry.space_group_name_H-M   'P 1'
#
loop_
_entity.id
_entity.type
_entity.pdbx_description
1 polymer ?
#
loop_
_entity_poly.entity_id
_entity_poly.type
_entity_poly.pdbx_seq_one_letter_code
_entity_poly.pdbx_strand_id
1 'polypeptide(L)' 'MTGHGRLATFTVGGKARYGAVTGKGVVDLSARHGQWPTLREVIEAGALRRLAEEAEAFAPDFPLDA' A
#
# COMPACT_ATOMS: atom_id res chain seq x y z
N MET A 1 -13.06 15.89 -1.64
CA MET A 1 -12.82 15.05 -2.82
C MET A 1 -12.43 13.68 -2.31
N THR A 2 -13.28 12.66 -2.45
CA THR A 2 -12.89 11.28 -2.12
C THR A 2 -11.96 10.80 -3.23
N GLY A 3 -10.66 11.05 -3.09
CA GLY A 3 -9.68 10.46 -3.99
C GLY A 3 -9.71 8.95 -3.78
N HIS A 4 -9.90 8.18 -4.85
CA HIS A 4 -9.70 6.74 -4.75
C HIS A 4 -8.21 6.49 -4.45
N GLY A 5 -7.90 5.89 -3.31
CA GLY A 5 -6.52 5.54 -2.96
C GLY A 5 -5.89 4.67 -4.05
N ARG A 6 -4.68 5.01 -4.47
CA ARG A 6 -3.94 4.24 -5.48
C ARG A 6 -3.14 3.16 -4.79
N LEU A 7 -3.55 1.91 -4.94
CA LEU A 7 -2.83 0.75 -4.43
C LEU A 7 -2.04 0.10 -5.57
N ALA A 8 -0.80 -0.31 -5.29
CA ALA A 8 0.06 -0.96 -6.27
C ALA A 8 0.95 -2.03 -5.62
N THR A 9 1.33 -3.02 -6.41
CA THR A 9 2.47 -3.90 -6.12
C THR A 9 3.75 -3.21 -6.59
N PHE A 10 4.80 -3.27 -5.78
CA PHE A 10 6.10 -2.66 -6.07
C PHE A 10 7.23 -3.54 -5.53
N THR A 11 8.46 -3.26 -5.94
CA THR A 11 9.64 -4.04 -5.52
C THR A 11 10.66 -3.13 -4.84
N VAL A 12 11.11 -3.50 -3.64
CA VAL A 12 12.21 -2.83 -2.93
C VAL A 12 13.18 -3.88 -2.40
N GLY A 13 14.47 -3.70 -2.68
CA GLY A 13 15.51 -4.64 -2.23
C GLY A 13 15.28 -6.07 -2.72
N GLY A 14 14.76 -6.24 -3.94
CA GLY A 14 14.45 -7.54 -4.53
C GLY A 14 13.20 -8.25 -3.96
N LYS A 15 12.48 -7.63 -3.02
CA LYS A 15 11.24 -8.19 -2.45
C LYS A 15 10.02 -7.51 -3.03
N ALA A 16 9.07 -8.31 -3.53
CA ALA A 16 7.76 -7.82 -3.95
C ALA A 16 6.93 -7.45 -2.71
N ARG A 17 6.28 -6.30 -2.76
CA ARG A 17 5.47 -5.70 -1.70
C ARG A 17 4.23 -5.05 -2.31
N TYR A 18 3.30 -4.60 -1.48
CA TYR A 18 2.17 -3.78 -1.93
C TYR A 18 1.88 -2.66 -0.95
N GLY A 19 1.29 -1.59 -1.47
CA GLY A 19 1.14 -0.36 -0.71
C GLY A 19 0.37 0.73 -1.42
N ALA A 20 0.17 1.84 -0.73
CA ALA A 20 -0.48 3.02 -1.27
C ALA A 20 0.54 3.98 -1.89
N VAL A 21 0.28 4.40 -3.13
CA VAL A 21 1.08 5.35 -3.88
C VAL A 21 0.52 6.76 -3.64
N THR A 22 1.35 7.61 -3.07
CA THR A 22 1.05 9.03 -2.82
C THR A 22 1.97 9.92 -3.64
N GLY A 23 1.70 11.22 -3.66
CA GLY A 23 2.62 12.19 -4.28
C GLY A 23 3.96 12.32 -3.55
N LYS A 24 4.09 11.78 -2.34
CA LYS A 24 5.30 11.88 -1.50
C LYS A 24 6.13 10.59 -1.46
N GLY A 25 5.62 9.50 -2.03
CA GLY A 25 6.22 8.18 -1.94
C GLY A 25 5.19 7.07 -1.73
N VAL A 26 5.67 5.90 -1.32
CA VAL A 26 4.86 4.69 -1.10
C VAL A 26 4.76 4.33 0.37
N VAL A 27 3.53 4.09 0.83
CA VAL A 27 3.21 3.54 2.15
C VAL A 27 3.18 2.01 2.03
N ASP A 28 4.04 1.29 2.75
CA ASP A 28 4.13 -0.17 2.71
C ASP A 28 3.06 -0.82 3.59
N LEU A 29 2.07 -1.42 2.94
CA LEU A 29 0.96 -2.08 3.63
C LEU A 29 1.24 -3.58 3.83
N SER A 30 2.13 -4.16 3.03
CA SER A 30 2.53 -5.57 3.16
C SER A 30 3.26 -5.86 4.48
N ALA A 31 3.99 -4.88 5.03
CA ALA A 31 4.64 -4.99 6.33
C ALA A 31 3.66 -4.95 7.52
N ARG A 32 2.43 -4.43 7.30
CA ARG A 32 1.43 -4.20 8.35
C ARG A 32 0.33 -5.28 8.37
N HIS A 33 0.18 -6.05 7.30
CA HIS A 33 -0.88 -7.06 7.16
C HIS A 33 -0.32 -8.43 6.78
N GLY A 34 0.28 -9.12 7.76
CA GLY A 34 0.85 -10.46 7.55
C GLY A 34 -0.18 -11.53 7.12
N GLN A 35 -1.47 -11.30 7.35
CA GLN A 35 -2.55 -12.18 6.89
C GLN A 35 -2.83 -12.07 5.38
N TRP A 36 -2.35 -11.02 4.72
CA TRP A 36 -2.48 -10.80 3.28
C TRP A 36 -1.09 -10.66 2.67
N PRO A 37 -0.46 -11.79 2.26
CA PRO A 37 0.90 -11.79 1.76
C PRO A 37 1.08 -10.96 0.49
N THR A 38 0.05 -10.86 -0.35
CA THR A 38 0.06 -10.05 -1.57
C THR A 38 -1.22 -9.23 -1.73
N LEU A 39 -1.22 -8.34 -2.73
CA LEU A 39 -2.40 -7.56 -3.09
C LEU A 39 -3.56 -8.44 -3.60
N ARG A 40 -3.29 -9.68 -4.05
CA ARG A 40 -4.34 -10.63 -4.44
C ARG A 40 -5.23 -10.99 -3.27
N GLU A 41 -4.65 -11.39 -2.13
CA GLU A 41 -5.43 -11.81 -0.96
C GLU A 41 -6.25 -10.65 -0.38
N VAL A 42 -5.74 -9.42 -0.50
CA VAL A 42 -6.51 -8.20 -0.18
C VAL A 42 -7.77 -8.07 -1.05
N ILE A 43 -7.63 -8.30 -2.37
CA ILE A 43 -8.74 -8.23 -3.32
C ILE A 43 -9.78 -9.31 -3.00
N GLU A 44 -9.32 -10.55 -2.78
CA GLU A 44 -10.17 -11.67 -2.42
C GLU A 44 -10.92 -11.42 -1.10
N ALA A 45 -10.29 -10.73 -0.15
CA ALA A 45 -10.91 -10.31 1.11
C ALA A 45 -11.82 -9.07 0.99
N GLY A 46 -11.94 -8.45 -0.20
CA GLY A 46 -12.72 -7.22 -0.39
C GLY A 46 -12.18 -6.01 0.39
N ALA A 47 -10.89 -6.00 0.74
CA ALA A 47 -10.32 -5.06 1.70
C ALA A 47 -9.67 -3.80 1.08
N LEU A 48 -9.70 -3.63 -0.24
CA LEU A 48 -9.03 -2.52 -0.94
C LEU A 48 -9.39 -1.14 -0.39
N ARG A 49 -10.69 -0.89 -0.14
CA ARG A 49 -11.15 0.40 0.39
C ARG A 49 -10.59 0.68 1.78
N ARG A 50 -10.62 -0.32 2.65
CA ARG A 50 -10.06 -0.22 4.01
C ARG A 50 -8.58 0.13 3.96
N LEU A 51 -7.80 -0.55 3.12
CA LEU A 51 -6.37 -0.27 2.98
C LEU A 51 -6.08 1.12 2.43
N ALA A 52 -6.90 1.60 1.49
CA ALA A 52 -6.80 2.97 0.98
C ALA A 52 -7.04 4.00 2.09
N GLU A 53 -8.07 3.81 2.92
CA GLU A 53 -8.40 4.68 4.05
C GLU A 53 -7.32 4.62 5.14
N GLU A 54 -6.83 3.43 5.47
CA GLU A 54 -5.77 3.22 6.46
C GLU A 54 -4.46 3.91 6.05
N ALA A 55 -4.12 3.85 4.76
CA ALA A 55 -2.90 4.47 4.24
C ALA A 55 -2.85 5.99 4.40
N GLU A 56 -4.00 6.68 4.48
CA GLU A 56 -4.03 8.14 4.69
C GLU A 56 -3.48 8.55 6.05
N ALA A 57 -3.46 7.63 7.03
CA ALA A 57 -2.93 7.88 8.37
C ALA A 57 -1.40 7.69 8.48
N PHE A 58 -0.74 7.21 7.43
CA PHE A 58 0.68 6.85 7.47
C PHE A 58 1.55 7.77 6.60
N ALA A 59 2.77 8.02 7.07
CA ALA A 59 3.81 8.61 6.23
C ALA A 59 4.35 7.55 5.23
N PRO A 60 4.87 7.96 4.06
CA PRO A 60 5.54 7.04 3.15
C PRO A 60 6.72 6.34 3.83
N ASP A 61 6.75 5.01 3.75
CA ASP A 61 7.89 4.18 4.16
C ASP A 61 9.01 4.24 3.11
N PHE A 62 8.63 4.51 1.84
CA PHE A 62 9.54 4.70 0.72
C PHE A 62 9.31 6.07 0.07
N PRO A 63 10.05 7.12 0.48
CA PRO A 63 9.94 8.47 -0.08
C PRO A 63 10.31 8.52 -1.56
N LEU A 64 9.70 9.43 -2.32
CA LEU A 64 10.01 9.62 -3.75
C LEU A 64 11.33 10.40 -3.97
N ASP A 65 11.64 11.34 -3.08
CA ASP A 65 12.78 12.26 -3.21
C ASP A 65 13.96 11.85 -2.30
N ALA A 66 14.37 10.57 -2.36
CA ALA A 66 15.49 10.05 -1.57
C ALA A 66 16.87 10.37 -2.20
#